data_AF-A0A1F9L2H0-F1
#
_entry.id   AF-A0A1F9L2H0-F1
#
_cell.length_a   1.000
_cell.length_b   1.000
_cell.length_c   1.000
_cell.angle_alpha   90.00
_cell.angle_beta   90.00
_cell.angle_gamma   90.00
#
_symmetry.space_group_name_H-M   'P 1'
#
loop_
_entity.id
_entity.type
_entity.pdbx_description
1 polymer ?
#
loop_
_entity_poly.entity_id
_entity_poly.type
_entity_poly.pdbx_seq_one_letter_code
_entity_poly.pdbx_strand_id
1 'polypeptide(L)'
;MNFQNIRTAFHCEMQILTPVHIGNGEKYVNNFDFLCEGNRARVFDHKRLFGMVEQLGGSHIESFAAAMEDGQLTHWLRSNNININEAVVHSFSFPVHNEPRDINRHIRDGFGRPIISGSSLKGVFRTAILARLADDDQTNPVSQVLEKLKKQEKVNVKFADSTLCANLLGKDAKMNLMRSLTVADFTFSPQDIQVQNAYVTRLTNNTGFVRKPWNIWIEKLNQSATATGQISFDDFLIAQARGKETFNFKADLTLVWLLEALRKRTDKTLDSELNFLSDKTGDGIDGMRNFYTKLKQDHQNLQENEAIVQFAWGSGWKGMTGELIAPKLLTSEVRNKLKLATKYLNFPFPKSRRVAVTGDAALPMGWIRLKFTSKEEVRRAEAIKVQEEKRAHQIKIEQGQQQKNELETWRKMSEVEQCVAIIRGDSIAKSQAAGQDPDATCWGKIETASQEEQKNLAQAFKERWITDQQKWSKKQCSKKQWEKVQKIKTILGEA
;
A
#
# COMPACT_ATOMS: atom_id res chain seq x y z
N MET A 1 20.97 4.11 -37.63
CA MET A 1 21.04 4.30 -36.16
C MET A 1 21.25 2.94 -35.52
N ASN A 2 22.37 2.72 -34.83
CA ASN A 2 22.53 1.55 -33.95
C ASN A 2 21.67 1.78 -32.71
N PHE A 3 20.54 1.09 -32.61
CA PHE A 3 19.77 1.09 -31.37
C PHE A 3 20.49 0.22 -30.34
N GLN A 4 21.04 0.84 -29.30
CA GLN A 4 21.60 0.08 -28.17
C GLN A 4 20.50 -0.64 -27.38
N ASN A 5 19.27 -0.13 -27.37
CA ASN A 5 18.11 -0.75 -26.71
C ASN A 5 16.85 -0.59 -27.57
N ILE A 6 16.04 -1.66 -27.67
CA ILE A 6 14.72 -1.62 -28.33
C ILE A 6 13.70 -0.87 -27.45
N ARG A 7 13.85 -1.00 -26.12
CA ARG A 7 12.95 -0.43 -25.12
C ARG A 7 13.68 0.13 -23.91
N THR A 8 13.19 1.25 -23.40
CA THR A 8 13.55 1.78 -22.08
C THR A 8 12.49 1.35 -21.07
N ALA A 9 12.91 0.64 -20.02
CA ALA A 9 12.01 0.07 -19.01
C ALA A 9 12.31 0.62 -17.62
N PHE A 10 11.24 0.94 -16.90
CA PHE A 10 11.26 1.45 -15.53
C PHE A 10 10.56 0.47 -14.62
N HIS A 11 11.13 0.29 -13.42
CA HIS A 11 10.40 -0.25 -12.30
C HIS A 11 9.40 0.81 -11.82
N CYS A 12 8.16 0.41 -11.58
CA CYS A 12 7.12 1.29 -11.08
C CYS A 12 6.56 0.71 -9.79
N GLU A 13 6.65 1.48 -8.72
CA GLU A 13 5.96 1.22 -7.46
C GLU A 13 4.62 1.97 -7.48
N MET A 14 3.55 1.26 -7.16
CA MET A 14 2.21 1.81 -7.01
C MET A 14 1.81 1.75 -5.54
N GLN A 15 1.38 2.88 -4.99
CA GLN A 15 0.81 2.99 -3.66
C GLN A 15 -0.65 3.42 -3.74
N ILE A 16 -1.53 2.72 -3.02
CA ILE A 16 -2.94 3.05 -2.92
C ILE A 16 -3.14 4.22 -1.94
N LEU A 17 -3.70 5.35 -2.41
CA LEU A 17 -3.96 6.52 -1.57
C LEU A 17 -5.39 6.54 -1.02
N THR A 18 -6.35 6.09 -1.82
CA THR A 18 -7.75 5.91 -1.40
C THR A 18 -8.27 4.55 -1.84
N PRO A 19 -9.37 4.04 -1.27
CA PRO A 19 -9.92 2.74 -1.67
C PRO A 19 -10.07 2.59 -3.19
N VAL A 20 -9.50 1.52 -3.74
CA VAL A 20 -9.54 1.20 -5.17
C VAL A 20 -10.31 -0.10 -5.37
N HIS A 21 -11.32 -0.07 -6.24
CA HIS A 21 -12.06 -1.25 -6.69
C HIS A 21 -12.05 -1.32 -8.21
N ILE A 22 -11.63 -2.47 -8.76
CA ILE A 22 -11.74 -2.83 -10.16
C ILE A 22 -12.60 -4.10 -10.22
N GLY A 23 -13.85 -3.94 -10.63
CA GLY A 23 -14.79 -5.05 -10.70
C GLY A 23 -14.39 -6.06 -11.77
N ASN A 24 -14.53 -7.35 -11.47
CA ASN A 24 -14.44 -8.42 -12.48
C ASN A 24 -15.79 -8.68 -13.20
N GLY A 25 -16.86 -7.99 -12.81
CA GLY A 25 -18.21 -8.17 -13.34
C GLY A 25 -19.09 -9.11 -12.53
N GLU A 26 -18.53 -9.79 -11.53
CA GLU A 26 -19.23 -10.74 -10.67
C GLU A 26 -19.47 -10.16 -9.28
N LYS A 27 -20.38 -10.79 -8.54
CA LYS A 27 -20.68 -10.48 -7.16
C LYS A 27 -20.65 -11.74 -6.32
N TYR A 28 -20.32 -11.60 -5.04
CA TYR A 28 -20.72 -12.58 -4.04
C TYR A 28 -22.14 -12.26 -3.58
N VAL A 29 -22.95 -13.29 -3.36
CA VAL A 29 -24.35 -13.22 -2.91
C VAL A 29 -24.47 -13.91 -1.55
N ASN A 30 -25.15 -13.25 -0.60
CA ASN A 30 -25.36 -13.80 0.74
C ASN A 30 -26.21 -15.07 0.67
N ASN A 31 -25.95 -16.04 1.54
CA ASN A 31 -26.50 -17.41 1.53
C ASN A 31 -26.15 -18.27 0.30
N PHE A 32 -25.37 -17.75 -0.64
CA PHE A 32 -24.92 -18.50 -1.82
C PHE A 32 -23.39 -18.59 -1.91
N ASP A 33 -22.70 -17.46 -1.81
CA ASP A 33 -21.23 -17.37 -1.86
C ASP A 33 -20.60 -17.08 -0.49
N PHE A 34 -21.38 -16.48 0.42
CA PHE A 34 -20.90 -16.15 1.76
C PHE A 34 -22.04 -16.17 2.79
N LEU A 35 -21.65 -16.28 4.06
CA LEU A 35 -22.54 -16.12 5.21
C LEU A 35 -22.10 -14.94 6.08
N CYS A 36 -23.08 -14.23 6.64
CA CYS A 36 -22.84 -13.22 7.67
C CYS A 36 -22.88 -13.87 9.06
N GLU A 37 -21.81 -13.73 9.83
CA GLU A 37 -21.77 -14.09 11.25
C GLU A 37 -21.25 -12.90 12.06
N GLY A 38 -22.15 -12.28 12.84
CA GLY A 38 -21.87 -11.05 13.55
C GLY A 38 -21.51 -9.92 12.57
N ASN A 39 -20.29 -9.41 12.66
CA ASN A 39 -19.79 -8.33 11.80
C ASN A 39 -18.83 -8.83 10.70
N ARG A 40 -18.89 -10.12 10.37
CA ARG A 40 -17.99 -10.75 9.40
C ARG A 40 -18.76 -11.48 8.30
N ALA A 41 -18.40 -11.20 7.06
CA ALA A 41 -18.81 -11.97 5.89
C ALA A 41 -17.76 -13.06 5.64
N ARG A 42 -18.17 -14.32 5.67
CA ARG A 42 -17.32 -15.50 5.44
C ARG A 42 -17.62 -16.06 4.06
N VAL A 43 -16.73 -15.78 3.11
CA VAL A 43 -16.81 -16.30 1.74
C VAL A 43 -16.24 -17.71 1.72
N PHE A 44 -16.99 -18.66 1.17
CA PHE A 44 -16.59 -20.07 1.11
C PHE A 44 -16.37 -20.53 -0.33
N ASP A 45 -15.52 -21.54 -0.49
CA ASP A 45 -15.32 -22.24 -1.75
C ASP A 45 -16.45 -23.25 -1.95
N HIS A 46 -17.20 -23.13 -3.05
CA HIS A 46 -18.33 -24.01 -3.35
C HIS A 46 -17.92 -25.47 -3.49
N LYS A 47 -16.76 -25.78 -4.07
CA LYS A 47 -16.33 -27.16 -4.24
C LYS A 47 -16.05 -27.82 -2.89
N ARG A 48 -15.41 -27.09 -1.97
CA ARG A 48 -15.19 -27.55 -0.61
C ARG A 48 -16.52 -27.75 0.13
N LEU A 49 -17.41 -26.75 0.09
CA LEU A 49 -18.71 -26.84 0.75
C LEU A 49 -19.54 -28.01 0.20
N PHE A 50 -19.64 -28.13 -1.11
CA PHE A 50 -20.43 -29.20 -1.74
C PHE A 50 -19.82 -30.58 -1.47
N GLY A 51 -18.49 -30.70 -1.42
CA GLY A 51 -17.82 -31.94 -1.01
C GLY A 51 -18.16 -32.34 0.44
N MET A 52 -18.29 -31.37 1.35
CA MET A 52 -18.74 -31.64 2.72
C MET A 52 -20.21 -32.10 2.77
N VAL A 53 -21.07 -31.52 1.92
CA VAL A 53 -22.48 -31.93 1.82
C VAL A 53 -22.61 -33.33 1.22
N GLU A 54 -21.81 -33.65 0.19
CA GLU A 54 -21.80 -34.96 -0.45
C GLU A 54 -21.42 -36.09 0.53
N GLN A 55 -20.53 -35.81 1.48
CA GLN A 55 -20.15 -36.76 2.55
C GLN A 55 -21.31 -37.14 3.48
N LEU A 56 -22.36 -36.31 3.58
CA LEU A 56 -23.59 -36.64 4.32
C LEU A 56 -24.52 -37.58 3.54
N GLY A 57 -24.24 -37.83 2.26
CA GLY A 57 -25.05 -38.67 1.36
C GLY A 57 -26.06 -37.87 0.53
N GLY A 58 -26.37 -38.39 -0.67
CA GLY A 58 -27.15 -37.68 -1.70
C GLY A 58 -28.55 -37.22 -1.28
N SER A 59 -29.16 -37.86 -0.26
CA SER A 59 -30.47 -37.44 0.28
C SER A 59 -30.46 -36.05 0.90
N HIS A 60 -29.30 -35.51 1.27
CA HIS A 60 -29.16 -34.19 1.88
C HIS A 60 -29.07 -33.06 0.84
N ILE A 61 -28.80 -33.37 -0.43
CA ILE A 61 -28.59 -32.39 -1.50
C ILE A 61 -29.85 -31.55 -1.75
N GLU A 62 -31.03 -32.17 -1.80
CA GLU A 62 -32.29 -31.45 -2.01
C GLU A 62 -32.59 -30.49 -0.86
N SER A 63 -32.42 -30.97 0.39
CA SER A 63 -32.63 -30.13 1.57
C SER A 63 -31.61 -28.98 1.69
N PHE A 64 -30.39 -29.20 1.21
CA PHE A 64 -29.35 -28.18 1.14
C PHE A 64 -29.69 -27.11 0.10
N ALA A 65 -30.10 -27.51 -1.10
CA ALA A 65 -30.51 -26.60 -2.17
C ALA A 65 -31.70 -25.72 -1.71
N ALA A 66 -32.72 -26.33 -1.11
CA ALA A 66 -33.85 -25.60 -0.53
C ALA A 66 -33.41 -24.61 0.55
N ALA A 67 -32.51 -25.01 1.46
CA ALA A 67 -31.98 -24.13 2.49
C ALA A 67 -31.18 -22.93 1.93
N MET A 68 -30.48 -23.11 0.81
CA MET A 68 -29.80 -22.00 0.12
C MET A 68 -30.81 -21.02 -0.49
N GLU A 69 -31.84 -21.53 -1.18
CA GLU A 69 -32.88 -20.70 -1.82
C GLU A 69 -33.72 -19.92 -0.80
N ASP A 70 -34.06 -20.56 0.32
CA ASP A 70 -34.87 -19.97 1.41
C ASP A 70 -34.06 -19.07 2.35
N GLY A 71 -32.74 -18.96 2.14
CA GLY A 71 -31.84 -18.18 3.00
C GLY A 71 -31.68 -18.75 4.42
N GLN A 72 -31.86 -20.06 4.57
CA GLN A 72 -31.74 -20.82 5.83
C GLN A 72 -30.44 -21.64 5.90
N LEU A 73 -29.48 -21.38 5.00
CA LEU A 73 -28.22 -22.12 4.90
C LEU A 73 -27.49 -22.24 6.26
N THR A 74 -27.37 -21.16 7.02
CA THR A 74 -26.72 -21.18 8.34
C THR A 74 -27.39 -22.16 9.32
N HIS A 75 -28.73 -22.18 9.34
CA HIS A 75 -29.48 -23.10 10.20
C HIS A 75 -29.28 -24.54 9.74
N TRP A 76 -29.38 -24.80 8.43
CA TRP A 76 -29.20 -26.12 7.85
C TRP A 76 -27.80 -26.70 8.12
N LEU A 77 -26.75 -25.89 7.97
CA LEU A 77 -25.37 -26.31 8.25
C LEU A 77 -25.19 -26.73 9.71
N ARG A 78 -25.78 -25.99 10.65
CA ARG A 78 -25.73 -26.30 12.08
C ARG A 78 -26.47 -27.60 12.41
N SER A 79 -27.67 -27.78 11.85
CA SER A 79 -28.46 -29.00 12.06
C SER A 79 -27.79 -30.27 11.53
N ASN A 80 -26.93 -30.13 10.53
CA ASN A 80 -26.16 -31.23 9.93
C ASN A 80 -24.70 -31.31 10.41
N ASN A 81 -24.33 -30.56 11.47
CA ASN A 81 -22.97 -30.53 12.04
C ASN A 81 -21.85 -30.19 11.03
N ILE A 82 -22.14 -29.41 9.98
CA ILE A 82 -21.13 -28.98 9.01
C ILE A 82 -20.41 -27.74 9.53
N ASN A 83 -19.09 -27.86 9.71
CA ASN A 83 -18.23 -26.75 10.08
C ASN A 83 -17.82 -25.92 8.85
N ILE A 84 -18.61 -24.88 8.53
CA ILE A 84 -18.37 -24.01 7.36
C ILE A 84 -16.94 -23.44 7.29
N ASN A 85 -16.25 -23.30 8.42
CA ASN A 85 -14.90 -22.75 8.49
C ASN A 85 -13.88 -23.52 7.65
N GLU A 86 -14.12 -24.81 7.38
CA GLU A 86 -13.26 -25.63 6.53
C GLU A 86 -13.37 -25.25 5.04
N ALA A 87 -14.49 -24.65 4.64
CA ALA A 87 -14.72 -24.15 3.29
C ALA A 87 -14.40 -22.66 3.13
N VAL A 88 -14.21 -21.90 4.22
CA VAL A 88 -13.96 -20.44 4.16
C VAL A 88 -12.61 -20.14 3.50
N VAL A 89 -12.65 -19.30 2.46
CA VAL A 89 -11.45 -18.83 1.73
C VAL A 89 -11.14 -17.37 2.00
N HIS A 90 -12.15 -16.57 2.30
CA HIS A 90 -11.98 -15.17 2.68
C HIS A 90 -12.92 -14.82 3.83
N SER A 91 -12.46 -13.95 4.72
CA SER A 91 -13.31 -13.35 5.74
C SER A 91 -13.11 -11.85 5.77
N PHE A 92 -14.21 -11.12 5.66
CA PHE A 92 -14.21 -9.67 5.64
C PHE A 92 -15.02 -9.12 6.80
N SER A 93 -14.44 -8.19 7.54
CA SER A 93 -15.19 -7.44 8.54
C SER A 93 -16.02 -6.34 7.87
N PHE A 94 -17.24 -6.09 8.35
CA PHE A 94 -18.10 -4.99 7.94
C PHE A 94 -18.75 -4.32 9.17
N PRO A 95 -19.10 -3.02 9.12
CA PRO A 95 -19.79 -2.35 10.23
C PRO A 95 -21.12 -3.02 10.58
N VAL A 96 -21.43 -3.18 11.87
CA VAL A 96 -22.59 -3.94 12.43
C VAL A 96 -23.96 -3.44 11.94
N HIS A 97 -24.04 -2.30 11.27
CA HIS A 97 -25.29 -1.74 10.74
C HIS A 97 -25.35 -1.95 9.22
N ASN A 98 -26.13 -2.96 8.81
CA ASN A 98 -26.43 -3.44 7.46
C ASN A 98 -25.57 -4.61 6.97
N GLU A 99 -26.13 -5.81 7.02
CA GLU A 99 -25.54 -6.97 6.38
C GLU A 99 -25.48 -6.79 4.84
N PRO A 100 -24.34 -7.13 4.20
CA PRO A 100 -24.28 -7.14 2.75
C PRO A 100 -25.20 -8.23 2.18
N ARG A 101 -26.07 -7.85 1.24
CA ARG A 101 -26.81 -8.81 0.41
C ARG A 101 -25.97 -9.35 -0.73
N ASP A 102 -25.23 -8.43 -1.35
CA ASP A 102 -24.25 -8.75 -2.38
C ASP A 102 -22.98 -7.91 -2.17
N ILE A 103 -21.86 -8.40 -2.66
CA ILE A 103 -20.54 -7.76 -2.60
C ILE A 103 -19.92 -7.80 -4.00
N ASN A 104 -19.64 -6.65 -4.60
CA ASN A 104 -18.96 -6.60 -5.90
C ASN A 104 -17.51 -7.09 -5.76
N ARG A 105 -17.13 -8.05 -6.59
CA ARG A 105 -15.82 -8.72 -6.52
C ARG A 105 -14.75 -7.91 -7.23
N HIS A 106 -13.58 -7.80 -6.61
CA HIS A 106 -12.40 -7.21 -7.22
C HIS A 106 -11.72 -8.24 -8.13
N ILE A 107 -11.14 -7.78 -9.23
CA ILE A 107 -10.41 -8.63 -10.16
C ILE A 107 -9.17 -9.26 -9.51
N ARG A 108 -8.92 -10.53 -9.82
CA ARG A 108 -7.79 -11.31 -9.33
C ARG A 108 -7.01 -11.90 -10.50
N ASP A 109 -5.76 -12.26 -10.25
CA ASP A 109 -4.96 -13.06 -11.17
C ASP A 109 -5.36 -14.54 -11.13
N GLY A 110 -4.70 -15.36 -11.96
CA GLY A 110 -4.96 -16.82 -12.02
C GLY A 110 -4.64 -17.57 -10.73
N PHE A 111 -3.93 -16.94 -9.77
CA PHE A 111 -3.63 -17.50 -8.45
C PHE A 111 -4.57 -16.97 -7.36
N GLY A 112 -5.60 -16.22 -7.73
CA GLY A 112 -6.56 -15.63 -6.79
C GLY A 112 -6.04 -14.40 -6.05
N ARG A 113 -4.90 -13.82 -6.44
CA ARG A 113 -4.33 -12.62 -5.83
C ARG A 113 -4.99 -11.37 -6.41
N PRO A 114 -5.34 -10.35 -5.59
CA PRO A 114 -5.90 -9.11 -6.10
C PRO A 114 -4.95 -8.43 -7.10
N ILE A 115 -5.49 -7.94 -8.21
CA ILE A 115 -4.67 -7.35 -9.27
C ILE A 115 -5.21 -5.98 -9.69
N ILE A 116 -4.30 -5.09 -10.09
CA ILE A 116 -4.60 -3.97 -10.97
C ILE A 116 -3.99 -4.31 -12.33
N SER A 117 -4.86 -4.59 -13.31
CA SER A 117 -4.40 -4.93 -14.64
C SER A 117 -3.69 -3.75 -15.32
N GLY A 118 -2.62 -4.04 -16.03
CA GLY A 118 -1.85 -3.08 -16.80
C GLY A 118 -2.69 -2.41 -17.88
N SER A 119 -3.72 -3.10 -18.39
CA SER A 119 -4.73 -2.51 -19.29
C SER A 119 -5.54 -1.41 -18.61
N SER A 120 -5.94 -1.57 -17.35
CA SER A 120 -6.67 -0.55 -16.58
C SER A 120 -5.81 0.69 -16.36
N LEU A 121 -4.56 0.50 -15.91
CA LEU A 121 -3.62 1.62 -15.71
C LEU A 121 -3.22 2.28 -17.04
N LYS A 122 -3.00 1.49 -18.09
CA LYS A 122 -2.73 2.01 -19.45
C LYS A 122 -3.91 2.82 -20.00
N GLY A 123 -5.14 2.51 -19.59
CA GLY A 123 -6.32 3.34 -19.89
C GLY A 123 -6.22 4.74 -19.29
N VAL A 124 -5.74 4.86 -18.05
CA VAL A 124 -5.51 6.15 -17.39
C VAL A 124 -4.45 6.95 -18.12
N PHE A 125 -3.33 6.29 -18.46
CA PHE A 125 -2.25 6.90 -19.23
C PHE A 125 -2.74 7.36 -20.60
N ARG A 126 -3.53 6.52 -21.29
CA ARG A 126 -4.16 6.88 -22.57
C ARG A 126 -4.99 8.16 -22.45
N THR A 127 -5.81 8.30 -21.42
CA THR A 127 -6.63 9.51 -21.24
C THR A 127 -5.79 10.74 -20.94
N ALA A 128 -4.72 10.62 -20.15
CA ALA A 128 -3.79 11.73 -19.91
C ALA A 128 -3.01 12.14 -21.18
N ILE A 129 -2.53 11.15 -21.94
CA ILE A 129 -1.89 11.36 -23.25
C ILE A 129 -2.86 12.06 -24.20
N LEU A 130 -4.10 11.59 -24.32
CA LEU A 130 -5.14 12.23 -25.12
C LEU A 130 -5.40 13.67 -24.71
N ALA A 131 -5.48 13.95 -23.41
CA ALA A 131 -5.68 15.29 -22.89
C ALA A 131 -4.54 16.23 -23.26
N ARG A 132 -3.30 15.79 -23.06
CA ARG A 132 -2.12 16.58 -23.42
C ARG A 132 -2.06 16.87 -24.91
N LEU A 133 -2.25 15.84 -25.75
CA LEU A 133 -2.26 16.00 -27.20
C LEU A 133 -3.40 16.90 -27.70
N ALA A 134 -4.59 16.81 -27.09
CA ALA A 134 -5.73 17.66 -27.46
C ALA A 134 -5.52 19.13 -27.06
N ASP A 135 -4.88 19.38 -25.91
CA ASP A 135 -4.54 20.73 -25.45
C ASP A 135 -3.46 21.38 -26.30
N ASP A 136 -2.49 20.60 -26.79
CA ASP A 136 -1.36 21.09 -27.59
C ASP A 136 -1.74 21.27 -29.08
N ASP A 137 -2.90 20.74 -29.52
CA ASP A 137 -3.40 20.84 -30.89
C ASP A 137 -4.20 22.13 -31.12
N GLN A 138 -3.65 23.02 -31.96
CA GLN A 138 -4.24 24.32 -32.29
C GLN A 138 -5.60 24.24 -32.99
N THR A 139 -5.95 23.10 -33.59
CA THR A 139 -7.21 22.92 -34.32
C THR A 139 -8.42 22.70 -33.41
N ASN A 140 -8.20 22.55 -32.09
CA ASN A 140 -9.23 22.26 -31.10
C ASN A 140 -10.07 21.01 -31.48
N PRO A 141 -9.43 19.83 -31.51
CA PRO A 141 -10.02 18.61 -32.04
C PRO A 141 -11.28 18.17 -31.29
N VAL A 142 -11.38 18.46 -29.98
CA VAL A 142 -12.56 18.16 -29.16
C VAL A 142 -13.78 18.93 -29.68
N SER A 143 -13.63 20.24 -29.92
CA SER A 143 -14.75 21.07 -30.40
C SER A 143 -15.20 20.63 -31.79
N GLN A 144 -14.28 20.29 -32.69
CA GLN A 144 -14.62 19.78 -34.02
C GLN A 144 -15.43 18.48 -33.97
N VAL A 145 -15.06 17.55 -33.08
CA VAL A 145 -15.78 16.28 -32.90
C VAL A 145 -17.19 16.55 -32.34
N LEU A 146 -17.33 17.49 -31.40
CA LEU A 146 -18.64 17.86 -30.86
C LEU A 146 -19.54 18.51 -31.92
N GLU A 147 -19.02 19.40 -32.77
CA GLU A 147 -19.78 20.00 -33.86
C GLU A 147 -20.24 18.96 -34.89
N LYS A 148 -19.40 17.98 -35.22
CA LYS A 148 -19.81 16.84 -36.06
C LYS A 148 -20.89 16.00 -35.37
N LEU A 149 -20.76 15.76 -34.07
CA LEU A 149 -21.70 14.96 -33.28
C LEU A 149 -23.09 15.61 -33.21
N LYS A 150 -23.18 16.94 -33.10
CA LYS A 150 -24.46 17.67 -33.13
C LYS A 150 -25.23 17.43 -34.43
N LYS A 151 -24.53 17.40 -35.57
CA LYS A 151 -25.09 17.19 -36.92
C LYS A 151 -25.54 15.74 -37.18
N GLN A 152 -25.12 14.77 -36.38
CA GLN A 152 -25.50 13.36 -36.58
C GLN A 152 -26.90 13.07 -36.05
N GLU A 153 -27.76 12.44 -36.84
CA GLU A 153 -29.09 12.02 -36.37
C GLU A 153 -29.02 10.96 -35.25
N LYS A 154 -28.17 9.94 -35.43
CA LYS A 154 -27.96 8.85 -34.48
C LYS A 154 -26.49 8.77 -34.09
N VAL A 155 -26.23 8.74 -32.77
CA VAL A 155 -24.88 8.65 -32.20
C VAL A 155 -24.74 7.33 -31.46
N ASN A 156 -23.72 6.55 -31.83
CA ASN A 156 -23.31 5.40 -31.02
C ASN A 156 -22.41 5.89 -29.88
N VAL A 157 -23.01 6.09 -28.71
CA VAL A 157 -22.35 6.65 -27.52
C VAL A 157 -21.11 5.83 -27.11
N LYS A 158 -21.11 4.51 -27.35
CA LYS A 158 -19.97 3.62 -27.03
C LYS A 158 -18.70 3.98 -27.79
N PHE A 159 -18.83 4.58 -28.97
CA PHE A 159 -17.72 4.95 -29.85
C PHE A 159 -17.66 6.46 -30.12
N ALA A 160 -18.29 7.28 -29.27
CA ALA A 160 -18.36 8.73 -29.48
C ALA A 160 -16.99 9.42 -29.48
N ASP A 161 -15.98 8.81 -28.86
CA ASP A 161 -14.60 9.31 -28.83
C ASP A 161 -13.69 8.71 -29.92
N SER A 162 -14.19 7.80 -30.76
CA SER A 162 -13.40 7.08 -31.76
C SER A 162 -12.69 8.01 -32.74
N THR A 163 -13.38 9.01 -33.30
CA THR A 163 -12.80 10.00 -34.21
C THR A 163 -11.70 10.81 -33.55
N LEU A 164 -11.92 11.23 -32.29
CA LEU A 164 -10.92 11.97 -31.52
C LEU A 164 -9.68 11.11 -31.29
N CYS A 165 -9.88 9.87 -30.86
CA CYS A 165 -8.81 8.91 -30.64
C CYS A 165 -8.04 8.58 -31.92
N ALA A 166 -8.72 8.41 -33.04
CA ALA A 166 -8.10 8.14 -34.33
C ALA A 166 -7.22 9.30 -34.79
N ASN A 167 -7.69 10.54 -34.60
CA ASN A 167 -6.97 11.75 -34.98
C ASN A 167 -5.71 11.98 -34.13
N LEU A 168 -5.80 11.74 -32.82
CA LEU A 168 -4.73 12.07 -31.88
C LEU A 168 -3.76 10.92 -31.62
N LEU A 169 -4.26 9.69 -31.56
CA LEU A 169 -3.45 8.52 -31.24
C LEU A 169 -3.14 7.66 -32.47
N GLY A 170 -3.81 7.84 -33.60
CA GLY A 170 -3.62 7.03 -34.80
C GLY A 170 -4.85 6.20 -35.18
N LYS A 171 -5.03 6.01 -36.48
CA LYS A 171 -6.29 5.54 -37.11
C LYS A 171 -6.70 4.13 -36.71
N ASP A 172 -5.75 3.24 -36.48
CA ASP A 172 -6.00 1.84 -36.18
C ASP A 172 -4.99 1.29 -35.16
N ALA A 173 -5.09 0.00 -34.85
CA ALA A 173 -4.22 -0.67 -33.90
C ALA A 173 -2.74 -0.73 -34.33
N LYS A 174 -2.42 -0.65 -35.64
CA LYS A 174 -1.05 -0.67 -36.17
C LYS A 174 -0.42 0.71 -36.10
N MET A 175 -1.20 1.76 -36.34
CA MET A 175 -0.75 3.15 -36.32
C MET A 175 -0.89 3.81 -34.95
N ASN A 176 -1.32 3.07 -33.91
CA ASN A 176 -1.61 3.68 -32.61
C ASN A 176 -0.34 4.03 -31.82
N LEU A 177 -0.23 5.29 -31.37
CA LEU A 177 0.83 5.77 -30.47
C LEU A 177 0.92 4.93 -29.20
N MET A 178 -0.19 4.43 -28.66
CA MET A 178 -0.19 3.62 -27.44
C MET A 178 0.54 2.28 -27.58
N ARG A 179 0.99 1.90 -28.78
CA ARG A 179 1.88 0.75 -29.00
C ARG A 179 3.28 0.99 -28.44
N SER A 180 3.73 2.25 -28.41
CA SER A 180 5.05 2.60 -27.86
C SER A 180 5.09 2.57 -26.34
N LEU A 181 3.97 2.27 -25.66
CA LEU A 181 3.87 2.20 -24.21
C LEU A 181 3.40 0.81 -23.78
N THR A 182 4.11 0.17 -22.86
CA THR A 182 3.70 -1.09 -22.23
C THR A 182 3.63 -0.94 -20.73
N VAL A 183 2.58 -1.49 -20.14
CA VAL A 183 2.29 -1.40 -18.70
C VAL A 183 2.01 -2.83 -18.24
N ALA A 184 2.81 -3.34 -17.32
CA ALA A 184 2.60 -4.63 -16.70
C ALA A 184 1.44 -4.60 -15.70
N ASP A 185 0.96 -5.78 -15.31
CA ASP A 185 0.01 -5.92 -14.22
C ASP A 185 0.69 -5.69 -12.86
N PHE A 186 -0.09 -5.23 -11.89
CA PHE A 186 0.33 -5.00 -10.50
C PHE A 186 -0.44 -5.94 -9.59
N THR A 187 0.26 -6.86 -8.93
CA THR A 187 -0.35 -7.86 -8.05
C THR A 187 -0.13 -7.48 -6.59
N PHE A 188 -1.18 -7.59 -5.78
CA PHE A 188 -1.19 -7.23 -4.36
C PHE A 188 -1.24 -8.47 -3.48
N SER A 189 -0.91 -8.30 -2.20
CA SER A 189 -1.09 -9.37 -1.21
C SER A 189 -2.59 -9.64 -1.01
N PRO A 190 -3.01 -10.89 -0.78
CA PRO A 190 -4.39 -11.18 -0.37
C PRO A 190 -4.83 -10.44 0.89
N GLN A 191 -3.90 -9.98 1.73
CA GLN A 191 -4.19 -9.20 2.93
C GLN A 191 -4.54 -7.73 2.62
N ASP A 192 -4.20 -7.26 1.42
CA ASP A 192 -4.44 -5.88 0.98
C ASP A 192 -5.89 -5.64 0.54
N ILE A 193 -6.72 -6.69 0.50
CA ILE A 193 -8.12 -6.60 0.09
C ILE A 193 -9.07 -6.66 1.29
N GLN A 194 -10.07 -5.78 1.30
CA GLN A 194 -11.12 -5.76 2.32
C GLN A 194 -12.46 -5.42 1.68
N VAL A 195 -13.55 -5.77 2.37
CA VAL A 195 -14.88 -5.28 1.98
C VAL A 195 -15.13 -3.92 2.62
N GLN A 196 -15.69 -3.01 1.85
CA GLN A 196 -16.07 -1.69 2.31
C GLN A 196 -17.42 -1.29 1.76
N ASN A 197 -18.15 -0.49 2.55
CA ASN A 197 -19.32 0.21 2.09
C ASN A 197 -18.92 1.44 1.27
N ALA A 198 -19.38 1.49 0.02
CA ALA A 198 -19.35 2.68 -0.81
C ALA A 198 -20.78 3.21 -1.00
N TYR A 199 -20.91 4.52 -1.12
CA TYR A 199 -22.18 5.14 -1.47
C TYR A 199 -22.00 6.21 -2.55
N VAL A 200 -23.13 6.55 -3.16
CA VAL A 200 -23.21 7.62 -4.14
C VAL A 200 -23.87 8.82 -3.49
N THR A 201 -23.15 9.93 -3.42
CA THR A 201 -23.72 11.23 -3.08
C THR A 201 -24.08 11.98 -4.37
N ARG A 202 -25.17 12.73 -4.37
CA ARG A 202 -25.64 13.47 -5.54
C ARG A 202 -26.24 14.81 -5.15
N LEU A 203 -26.20 15.76 -6.08
CA LEU A 203 -27.01 16.98 -5.95
C LEU A 203 -28.51 16.64 -5.90
N THR A 204 -29.24 17.32 -5.02
CA THR A 204 -30.72 17.36 -5.02
C THR A 204 -31.23 18.73 -5.42
N ASN A 205 -30.47 19.77 -5.12
CA ASN A 205 -30.60 21.14 -5.64
C ASN A 205 -29.21 21.64 -6.12
N ASN A 206 -29.01 22.93 -6.43
CA ASN A 206 -27.75 23.41 -7.01
C ASN A 206 -26.54 23.40 -6.06
N THR A 207 -26.74 23.24 -4.75
CA THR A 207 -25.68 23.32 -3.73
C THR A 207 -25.66 22.10 -2.79
N GLY A 208 -26.82 21.56 -2.45
CA GLY A 208 -27.01 20.48 -1.50
C GLY A 208 -26.83 19.08 -2.08
N PHE A 209 -25.90 18.34 -1.48
CA PHE A 209 -25.65 16.93 -1.72
C PHE A 209 -26.36 16.05 -0.70
N VAL A 210 -26.94 14.96 -1.20
CA VAL A 210 -27.59 13.93 -0.38
C VAL A 210 -27.09 12.55 -0.81
N ARG A 211 -26.75 11.72 0.19
CA ARG A 211 -26.41 10.31 0.04
C ARG A 211 -27.62 9.54 -0.47
N LYS A 212 -27.40 8.67 -1.45
CA LYS A 212 -28.43 7.70 -1.85
C LYS A 212 -28.66 6.67 -0.73
N PRO A 213 -29.91 6.26 -0.49
CA PRO A 213 -30.26 5.46 0.69
C PRO A 213 -29.77 4.01 0.62
N TRP A 214 -29.38 3.52 -0.55
CA TRP A 214 -28.85 2.17 -0.72
C TRP A 214 -27.32 2.15 -0.63
N ASN A 215 -26.83 1.02 -0.11
CA ASN A 215 -25.43 0.72 0.09
C ASN A 215 -24.88 -0.09 -1.09
N ILE A 216 -23.60 0.13 -1.41
CA ILE A 216 -22.87 -0.66 -2.40
C ILE A 216 -21.68 -1.28 -1.69
N TRP A 217 -21.70 -2.60 -1.53
CA TRP A 217 -20.57 -3.31 -0.97
C TRP A 217 -19.61 -3.70 -2.08
N ILE A 218 -18.33 -3.45 -1.84
CA ILE A 218 -17.27 -3.72 -2.78
C ILE A 218 -16.11 -4.36 -2.03
N GLU A 219 -15.41 -5.28 -2.68
CA GLU A 219 -14.03 -5.55 -2.33
C GLU A 219 -13.14 -4.41 -2.84
N LYS A 220 -12.24 -3.91 -2.01
CA LYS A 220 -11.30 -2.84 -2.37
C LYS A 220 -9.90 -3.16 -1.90
N LEU A 221 -8.92 -2.61 -2.60
CA LEU A 221 -7.55 -2.51 -2.11
C LEU A 221 -7.48 -1.44 -1.01
N ASN A 222 -6.77 -1.77 0.07
CA ASN A 222 -6.60 -0.93 1.25
C ASN A 222 -5.70 0.27 0.97
N GLN A 223 -5.91 1.35 1.71
CA GLN A 223 -4.97 2.47 1.71
C GLN A 223 -3.59 2.00 2.14
N SER A 224 -2.56 2.62 1.58
CA SER A 224 -1.15 2.29 1.78
C SER A 224 -0.70 0.92 1.24
N ALA A 225 -1.59 0.10 0.70
CA ALA A 225 -1.18 -1.12 -0.01
C ALA A 225 -0.26 -0.75 -1.17
N THR A 226 0.78 -1.56 -1.40
CA THR A 226 1.78 -1.32 -2.44
C THR A 226 1.94 -2.53 -3.34
N ALA A 227 2.15 -2.27 -4.63
CA ALA A 227 2.54 -3.29 -5.60
C ALA A 227 3.56 -2.72 -6.58
N THR A 228 4.37 -3.59 -7.16
CA THR A 228 5.37 -3.21 -8.15
C THR A 228 5.07 -3.81 -9.50
N GLY A 229 5.39 -3.08 -10.56
CA GLY A 229 5.25 -3.51 -11.95
C GLY A 229 6.31 -2.88 -12.84
N GLN A 230 6.31 -3.26 -14.12
CA GLN A 230 7.21 -2.67 -15.11
C GLN A 230 6.41 -1.80 -16.09
N ILE A 231 6.93 -0.62 -16.39
CA ILE A 231 6.43 0.26 -17.47
C ILE A 231 7.58 0.50 -18.44
N SER A 232 7.33 0.34 -19.74
CA SER A 232 8.38 0.51 -20.76
C SER A 232 7.91 1.26 -21.98
N PHE A 233 8.83 2.00 -22.57
CA PHE A 233 8.66 2.78 -23.79
C PHE A 233 9.44 2.13 -24.95
N ASP A 234 8.85 2.11 -26.14
CA ASP A 234 9.42 1.50 -27.35
C ASP A 234 10.20 2.53 -28.16
N ASP A 235 11.49 2.66 -27.85
CA ASP A 235 12.39 3.64 -28.44
C ASP A 235 12.61 3.36 -29.94
N PHE A 236 12.66 2.08 -30.30
CA PHE A 236 12.78 1.66 -31.70
C PHE A 236 11.56 2.08 -32.51
N LEU A 237 10.34 1.79 -32.04
CA LEU A 237 9.11 2.16 -32.75
C LEU A 237 8.97 3.68 -32.88
N ILE A 238 9.26 4.43 -31.80
CA ILE A 238 9.21 5.89 -31.82
C ILE A 238 10.17 6.43 -32.89
N ALA A 239 11.41 5.96 -32.91
CA ALA A 239 12.38 6.43 -33.89
C ALA A 239 12.04 6.02 -35.33
N GLN A 240 11.48 4.81 -35.53
CA GLN A 240 11.02 4.36 -36.85
C GLN A 240 9.79 5.12 -37.36
N ALA A 241 9.00 5.70 -36.45
CA ALA A 241 7.82 6.49 -36.79
C ALA A 241 8.19 7.93 -37.21
N ARG A 242 9.33 8.46 -36.76
CA ARG A 242 9.78 9.83 -37.11
C ARG A 242 9.89 9.98 -38.64
N GLY A 243 9.21 11.00 -39.16
CA GLY A 243 9.20 11.31 -40.59
C GLY A 243 8.39 10.36 -41.48
N LYS A 244 7.71 9.35 -40.91
CA LYS A 244 6.83 8.44 -41.68
C LYS A 244 5.36 8.83 -41.50
N GLU A 245 4.72 9.25 -42.59
CA GLU A 245 3.29 9.59 -42.62
C GLU A 245 2.38 8.44 -42.15
N THR A 246 2.81 7.19 -42.36
CA THR A 246 2.05 5.99 -41.95
C THR A 246 1.78 5.95 -40.45
N PHE A 247 2.73 6.41 -39.61
CA PHE A 247 2.55 6.44 -38.16
C PHE A 247 2.05 7.81 -37.70
N ASN A 248 2.67 8.88 -38.18
CA ASN A 248 2.33 10.27 -37.86
C ASN A 248 2.07 10.50 -36.35
N PHE A 249 2.93 9.94 -35.50
CA PHE A 249 2.83 10.10 -34.06
C PHE A 249 2.92 11.58 -33.69
N LYS A 250 1.95 12.03 -32.89
CA LYS A 250 1.86 13.43 -32.45
C LYS A 250 2.83 13.76 -31.30
N ALA A 251 3.44 12.74 -30.69
CA ALA A 251 4.43 12.89 -29.64
C ALA A 251 5.35 11.66 -29.56
N ASP A 252 6.54 11.87 -29.01
CA ASP A 252 7.47 10.81 -28.62
C ASP A 252 7.24 10.47 -27.14
N LEU A 253 6.61 9.32 -26.86
CA LEU A 253 6.31 8.94 -25.47
C LEU A 253 7.58 8.54 -24.73
N THR A 254 7.96 9.34 -23.74
CA THR A 254 9.01 9.06 -22.75
C THR A 254 8.42 9.08 -21.34
N LEU A 255 9.20 8.66 -20.33
CA LEU A 255 8.76 8.76 -18.94
C LEU A 255 8.48 10.21 -18.53
N VAL A 256 9.38 11.14 -18.89
CA VAL A 256 9.24 12.56 -18.56
C VAL A 256 7.95 13.12 -19.17
N TRP A 257 7.74 12.87 -20.47
CA TRP A 257 6.53 13.32 -21.17
C TRP A 257 5.25 12.74 -20.54
N LEU A 258 5.26 11.45 -20.19
CA LEU A 258 4.11 10.81 -19.54
C LEU A 258 3.84 11.43 -18.16
N LEU A 259 4.88 11.65 -17.34
CA LEU A 259 4.72 12.26 -16.02
C LEU A 259 4.15 13.67 -16.11
N GLU A 260 4.61 14.48 -17.06
CA GLU A 260 4.04 15.81 -17.33
C GLU A 260 2.55 15.72 -17.70
N ALA A 261 2.17 14.82 -18.61
CA ALA A 261 0.79 14.64 -19.02
C ALA A 261 -0.11 14.18 -17.85
N LEU A 262 0.38 13.25 -17.03
CA LEU A 262 -0.33 12.77 -15.84
C LEU A 262 -0.51 13.88 -14.81
N ARG A 263 0.57 14.63 -14.51
CA ARG A 263 0.54 15.71 -13.52
C ARG A 263 -0.39 16.85 -13.96
N LYS A 264 -0.26 17.31 -15.21
CA LYS A 264 -1.14 18.35 -15.77
C LYS A 264 -2.61 17.95 -15.69
N ARG A 265 -2.91 16.68 -16.01
CA ARG A 265 -4.28 16.18 -15.90
C ARG A 265 -4.75 16.17 -14.45
N THR A 266 -3.97 15.62 -13.53
CA THR A 266 -4.32 15.55 -12.12
C THR A 266 -4.55 16.94 -11.53
N ASP A 267 -3.68 17.90 -11.82
CA ASP A 267 -3.85 19.30 -11.40
C ASP A 267 -5.18 19.88 -11.88
N LYS A 268 -5.51 19.72 -13.17
CA LYS A 268 -6.81 20.12 -13.75
C LYS A 268 -8.00 19.45 -13.05
N THR A 269 -7.90 18.16 -12.74
CA THR A 269 -8.96 17.43 -12.02
C THR A 269 -9.14 17.98 -10.61
N LEU A 270 -8.05 18.20 -9.87
CA LEU A 270 -8.07 18.72 -8.50
C LEU A 270 -8.68 20.12 -8.45
N ASP A 271 -8.26 21.01 -9.36
CA ASP A 271 -8.82 22.36 -9.47
C ASP A 271 -10.31 22.33 -9.82
N SER A 272 -10.69 21.50 -10.78
CA SER A 272 -12.09 21.36 -11.17
C SER A 272 -12.96 20.86 -10.02
N GLU A 273 -12.48 19.90 -9.22
CA GLU A 273 -13.21 19.36 -8.08
C GLU A 273 -13.28 20.35 -6.91
N LEU A 274 -12.17 21.00 -6.55
CA LEU A 274 -12.14 22.00 -5.49
C LEU A 274 -13.06 23.19 -5.80
N ASN A 275 -12.99 23.71 -7.03
CA ASN A 275 -13.87 24.78 -7.49
C ASN A 275 -15.33 24.33 -7.46
N PHE A 276 -15.63 23.13 -7.96
CA PHE A 276 -16.99 22.58 -7.97
C PHE A 276 -17.55 22.35 -6.56
N LEU A 277 -16.71 22.01 -5.57
CA LEU A 277 -17.13 21.72 -4.20
C LEU A 277 -17.16 22.96 -3.29
N SER A 278 -16.60 24.09 -3.73
CA SER A 278 -16.42 25.31 -2.92
C SER A 278 -17.73 25.83 -2.33
N ASP A 279 -18.82 25.82 -3.10
CA ASP A 279 -20.14 26.34 -2.73
C ASP A 279 -21.16 25.22 -2.39
N LYS A 280 -20.68 23.99 -2.20
CA LYS A 280 -21.53 22.81 -1.95
C LYS A 280 -21.60 22.47 -0.47
N THR A 281 -22.72 21.87 -0.08
CA THR A 281 -23.00 21.44 1.30
C THR A 281 -23.67 20.06 1.32
N GLY A 282 -23.70 19.42 2.49
CA GLY A 282 -24.36 18.12 2.69
C GLY A 282 -23.41 16.92 2.64
N ASP A 283 -23.97 15.75 2.36
CA ASP A 283 -23.33 14.47 2.66
C ASP A 283 -21.99 14.25 1.96
N GLY A 284 -20.94 14.14 2.79
CA GLY A 284 -19.57 13.84 2.38
C GLY A 284 -18.78 15.00 1.79
N ILE A 285 -19.36 16.21 1.71
CA ILE A 285 -18.71 17.35 1.04
C ILE A 285 -17.46 17.81 1.77
N ASP A 286 -17.51 17.99 3.09
CA ASP A 286 -16.36 18.47 3.86
C ASP A 286 -15.21 17.46 3.85
N GLY A 287 -15.53 16.16 3.94
CA GLY A 287 -14.56 15.08 3.78
C GLY A 287 -13.87 15.10 2.41
N MET A 288 -14.63 15.30 1.33
CA MET A 288 -14.07 15.42 -0.02
C MET A 288 -13.23 16.69 -0.19
N ARG A 289 -13.68 17.84 0.35
CA ARG A 289 -12.95 19.11 0.25
C ARG A 289 -11.61 19.01 0.96
N ASN A 290 -11.61 18.53 2.21
CA ASN A 290 -10.38 18.32 2.98
C ASN A 290 -9.43 17.34 2.29
N PHE A 291 -9.97 16.25 1.73
CA PHE A 291 -9.18 15.29 0.96
C PHE A 291 -8.51 15.95 -0.25
N TYR A 292 -9.27 16.65 -1.10
CA TYR A 292 -8.70 17.26 -2.31
C TYR A 292 -7.73 18.39 -2.00
N THR A 293 -7.95 19.17 -0.94
CA THR A 293 -7.00 20.19 -0.49
C THR A 293 -5.67 19.55 -0.09
N LYS A 294 -5.70 18.47 0.70
CA LYS A 294 -4.49 17.74 1.07
C LYS A 294 -3.81 17.10 -0.15
N LEU A 295 -4.59 16.44 -1.00
CA LEU A 295 -4.07 15.79 -2.20
C LEU A 295 -3.41 16.79 -3.16
N LYS A 296 -3.92 18.02 -3.24
CA LYS A 296 -3.30 19.11 -4.02
C LYS A 296 -1.95 19.53 -3.44
N GLN A 297 -1.80 19.59 -2.12
CA GLN A 297 -0.50 19.82 -1.48
C GLN A 297 0.46 18.65 -1.75
N ASP A 298 -0.01 17.42 -1.60
CA ASP A 298 0.79 16.22 -1.89
C ASP A 298 1.24 16.19 -3.37
N HIS A 299 0.36 16.60 -4.29
CA HIS A 299 0.64 16.70 -5.72
C HIS A 299 1.75 17.72 -6.04
N GLN A 300 1.74 18.86 -5.35
CA GLN A 300 2.76 19.91 -5.50
C GLN A 300 4.13 19.48 -4.95
N ASN A 301 4.15 18.57 -3.98
CA ASN A 301 5.36 18.06 -3.33
C ASN A 301 5.91 16.77 -3.95
N LEU A 302 5.38 16.35 -5.10
CA LEU A 302 5.86 15.14 -5.80
C LEU A 302 7.30 15.29 -6.27
N GLN A 303 8.05 14.20 -6.17
CA GLN A 303 9.38 14.11 -6.75
C GLN A 303 9.30 13.99 -8.28
N GLU A 304 10.39 14.33 -8.98
CA GLU A 304 10.44 14.36 -10.45
C GLU A 304 10.06 13.03 -11.12
N ASN A 305 10.22 11.91 -10.44
CA ASN A 305 9.90 10.57 -10.90
C ASN A 305 8.54 10.04 -10.39
N GLU A 306 7.65 10.91 -9.91
CA GLU A 306 6.37 10.50 -9.32
C GLU A 306 5.15 11.14 -9.97
N ALA A 307 4.01 10.44 -9.93
CA ALA A 307 2.72 10.97 -10.34
C ALA A 307 1.61 10.46 -9.43
N ILE A 308 0.59 11.29 -9.22
CA ILE A 308 -0.67 10.88 -8.59
C ILE A 308 -1.73 10.85 -9.68
N VAL A 309 -2.57 9.81 -9.70
CA VAL A 309 -3.65 9.67 -10.68
C VAL A 309 -4.89 9.07 -10.05
N GLN A 310 -6.07 9.39 -10.62
CA GLN A 310 -7.33 8.77 -10.26
C GLN A 310 -7.77 7.75 -11.32
N PHE A 311 -8.31 6.61 -10.90
CA PHE A 311 -8.79 5.59 -11.83
C PHE A 311 -9.89 4.68 -11.27
N ALA A 312 -10.25 3.67 -12.07
CA ALA A 312 -11.16 2.58 -11.73
C ALA A 312 -12.59 3.03 -11.40
N TRP A 313 -13.31 2.25 -10.57
CA TRP A 313 -14.72 2.49 -10.27
C TRP A 313 -14.97 3.87 -9.62
N GLY A 314 -13.97 4.45 -8.95
CA GLY A 314 -14.07 5.75 -8.28
C GLY A 314 -14.08 6.96 -9.21
N SER A 315 -13.39 6.89 -10.35
CA SER A 315 -13.11 8.06 -11.19
C SER A 315 -14.33 8.58 -11.98
N GLY A 316 -15.35 7.74 -12.18
CA GLY A 316 -16.58 8.11 -12.88
C GLY A 316 -16.33 8.69 -14.28
N TRP A 317 -17.22 9.59 -14.73
CA TRP A 317 -17.14 10.20 -16.06
C TRP A 317 -15.88 11.06 -16.26
N LYS A 318 -15.50 11.85 -15.25
CA LYS A 318 -14.30 12.69 -15.30
C LYS A 318 -13.00 11.87 -15.32
N GLY A 319 -13.04 10.62 -14.87
CA GLY A 319 -11.91 9.70 -15.04
C GLY A 319 -11.67 9.25 -16.48
N MET A 320 -12.63 9.44 -17.38
CA MET A 320 -12.64 8.90 -18.74
C MET A 320 -12.44 10.00 -19.79
N THR A 321 -12.46 9.64 -21.08
CA THR A 321 -12.30 10.58 -22.22
C THR A 321 -13.29 11.76 -22.18
N GLY A 322 -14.42 11.61 -21.48
CA GLY A 322 -15.42 12.65 -21.31
C GLY A 322 -14.96 13.91 -20.57
N GLU A 323 -13.85 13.84 -19.80
CA GLU A 323 -13.24 14.99 -19.12
C GLU A 323 -12.64 16.02 -20.09
N LEU A 324 -12.31 15.59 -21.31
CA LEU A 324 -11.79 16.47 -22.36
C LEU A 324 -12.81 17.55 -22.78
N ILE A 325 -14.10 17.29 -22.55
CA ILE A 325 -15.16 18.24 -22.86
C ILE A 325 -15.21 19.29 -21.75
N ALA A 326 -14.79 20.52 -22.06
CA ALA A 326 -14.91 21.64 -21.14
C ALA A 326 -16.38 21.84 -20.70
N PRO A 327 -16.66 22.23 -19.43
CA PRO A 327 -18.02 22.38 -18.92
C PRO A 327 -18.94 23.24 -19.81
N LYS A 328 -18.41 24.32 -20.38
CA LYS A 328 -19.14 25.21 -21.30
C LYS A 328 -19.59 24.54 -22.61
N LEU A 329 -18.94 23.46 -23.02
CA LEU A 329 -19.26 22.68 -24.23
C LEU A 329 -20.28 21.57 -23.95
N LEU A 330 -20.57 21.25 -22.67
CA LEU A 330 -21.60 20.28 -22.28
C LEU A 330 -23.01 20.90 -22.33
N THR A 331 -23.40 21.42 -23.50
CA THR A 331 -24.74 21.98 -23.72
C THR A 331 -25.83 20.93 -23.58
N SER A 332 -27.08 21.35 -23.42
CA SER A 332 -28.25 20.46 -23.39
C SER A 332 -28.31 19.53 -24.60
N GLU A 333 -27.97 20.05 -25.79
CA GLU A 333 -27.92 19.27 -27.03
C GLU A 333 -26.84 18.18 -26.97
N VAL A 334 -25.60 18.54 -26.61
CA VAL A 334 -24.47 17.59 -26.49
C VAL A 334 -24.80 16.51 -25.45
N ARG A 335 -25.35 16.91 -24.29
CA ARG A 335 -25.77 15.98 -23.25
C ARG A 335 -26.87 15.03 -23.73
N ASN A 336 -27.83 15.50 -24.52
CA ASN A 336 -28.88 14.65 -25.09
C ASN A 336 -28.31 13.65 -26.09
N LYS A 337 -27.46 14.09 -27.02
CA LYS A 337 -26.80 13.22 -28.01
C LYS A 337 -25.94 12.13 -27.35
N LEU A 338 -25.21 12.49 -26.29
CA LEU A 338 -24.37 11.57 -25.52
C LEU A 338 -25.12 10.82 -24.40
N LYS A 339 -26.43 11.06 -24.23
CA LYS A 339 -27.28 10.47 -23.18
C LYS A 339 -26.77 10.74 -21.74
N LEU A 340 -26.23 11.93 -21.49
CA LEU A 340 -25.61 12.34 -20.23
C LEU A 340 -26.61 13.06 -19.30
N ALA A 341 -27.25 12.28 -18.42
CA ALA A 341 -28.20 12.78 -17.42
C ALA A 341 -29.26 13.72 -18.05
N THR A 342 -29.93 13.23 -19.09
CA THR A 342 -30.88 14.00 -19.93
C THR A 342 -32.10 14.51 -19.18
N LYS A 343 -32.44 13.91 -18.03
CA LYS A 343 -33.50 14.39 -17.13
C LYS A 343 -33.07 15.51 -16.16
N TYR A 344 -31.79 15.89 -16.17
CA TYR A 344 -31.18 16.83 -15.22
C TYR A 344 -30.30 17.86 -15.94
N LEU A 345 -30.77 18.40 -17.07
CA LEU A 345 -29.99 19.33 -17.90
C LEU A 345 -29.72 20.67 -17.20
N ASN A 346 -30.59 21.06 -16.27
CA ASN A 346 -30.45 22.23 -15.42
C ASN A 346 -29.42 22.06 -14.28
N PHE A 347 -28.93 20.85 -14.03
CA PHE A 347 -27.87 20.60 -13.04
C PHE A 347 -26.49 20.62 -13.72
N PRO A 348 -25.44 21.02 -12.99
CA PRO A 348 -24.07 20.82 -13.43
C PRO A 348 -23.78 19.32 -13.61
N PHE A 349 -22.90 19.00 -14.57
CA PHE A 349 -22.52 17.63 -14.90
C PHE A 349 -21.03 17.40 -14.66
N PRO A 350 -20.61 16.27 -14.05
CA PRO A 350 -21.44 15.24 -13.44
C PRO A 350 -22.03 15.65 -12.08
N LYS A 351 -23.27 15.22 -11.85
CA LYS A 351 -24.10 15.53 -10.67
C LYS A 351 -23.77 14.70 -9.41
N SER A 352 -23.09 13.58 -9.56
CA SER A 352 -22.87 12.60 -8.50
C SER A 352 -21.39 12.31 -8.26
N ARG A 353 -21.05 11.90 -7.04
CA ARG A 353 -19.74 11.36 -6.66
C ARG A 353 -19.90 10.02 -5.97
N ARG A 354 -18.95 9.12 -6.22
CA ARG A 354 -18.80 7.85 -5.51
C ARG A 354 -17.78 8.06 -4.40
N VAL A 355 -18.14 7.73 -3.18
CA VAL A 355 -17.29 7.91 -2.00
C VAL A 355 -17.32 6.64 -1.17
N ALA A 356 -16.18 6.35 -0.54
CA ALA A 356 -16.04 5.25 0.40
C ALA A 356 -16.14 5.77 1.83
N VAL A 357 -16.87 5.06 2.69
CA VAL A 357 -17.02 5.39 4.12
C VAL A 357 -15.78 4.89 4.85
N THR A 358 -14.89 5.78 5.30
CA THR A 358 -13.70 5.40 6.08
C THR A 358 -13.76 6.09 7.44
N GLY A 359 -14.15 5.34 8.47
CA GLY A 359 -14.57 5.94 9.75
C GLY A 359 -15.75 6.88 9.51
N ASP A 360 -15.65 8.11 10.02
CA ASP A 360 -16.66 9.16 9.83
C ASP A 360 -16.45 9.98 8.55
N ALA A 361 -15.38 9.72 7.79
CA ALA A 361 -15.02 10.49 6.61
C ALA A 361 -15.47 9.84 5.30
N ALA A 362 -16.01 10.66 4.41
CA ALA A 362 -16.32 10.30 3.03
C ALA A 362 -15.12 10.61 2.13
N LEU A 363 -14.45 9.57 1.62
CA LEU A 363 -13.27 9.74 0.78
C LEU A 363 -13.58 9.45 -0.70
N PRO A 364 -13.14 10.31 -1.63
CA PRO A 364 -13.12 9.98 -3.05
C PRO A 364 -12.32 8.71 -3.30
N MET A 365 -12.83 7.86 -4.17
CA MET A 365 -12.21 6.57 -4.47
C MET A 365 -11.25 6.65 -5.65
N GLY A 366 -10.33 5.68 -5.73
CA GLY A 366 -9.56 5.44 -6.94
C GLY A 366 -8.24 6.19 -7.07
N TRP A 367 -7.72 6.82 -6.02
CA TRP A 367 -6.47 7.58 -6.10
C TRP A 367 -5.26 6.71 -5.76
N ILE A 368 -4.22 6.80 -6.59
CA ILE A 368 -2.95 6.10 -6.43
C ILE A 368 -1.77 7.04 -6.66
N ARG A 369 -0.64 6.72 -6.05
CA ARG A 369 0.68 7.30 -6.33
C ARG A 369 1.51 6.29 -7.10
N LEU A 370 2.23 6.77 -8.10
CA LEU A 370 3.18 6.02 -8.91
C LEU A 370 4.56 6.61 -8.68
N LYS A 371 5.56 5.76 -8.46
CA LYS A 371 6.97 6.14 -8.38
C LYS A 371 7.75 5.30 -9.36
N PHE A 372 8.58 5.94 -10.16
CA PHE A 372 9.35 5.31 -11.23
C PHE A 372 10.83 5.28 -10.88
N THR A 373 11.49 4.15 -11.10
CA THR A 373 12.92 3.99 -10.86
C THR A 373 13.54 3.25 -12.04
N SER A 374 14.71 3.69 -12.49
CA SER A 374 15.40 3.01 -13.58
C SER A 374 15.85 1.61 -13.14
N LYS A 375 15.98 0.68 -14.09
CA LYS A 375 16.47 -0.67 -13.76
C LYS A 375 17.87 -0.67 -13.16
N GLU A 376 18.71 0.28 -13.55
CA GLU A 376 20.06 0.40 -12.98
C GLU A 376 20.02 0.85 -11.52
N GLU A 377 19.19 1.84 -11.19
CA GLU A 377 19.01 2.30 -9.81
C GLU A 377 18.44 1.20 -8.93
N VAL A 378 17.45 0.44 -9.40
CA VAL A 378 16.91 -0.72 -8.67
C VAL A 378 18.01 -1.74 -8.38
N ARG A 379 18.80 -2.13 -9.40
CA ARG A 379 19.91 -3.08 -9.22
C ARG A 379 20.95 -2.56 -8.22
N ARG A 380 21.28 -1.27 -8.26
CA ARG A 380 22.22 -0.65 -7.32
C ARG A 380 21.66 -0.67 -5.89
N ALA A 381 20.38 -0.32 -5.70
CA ALA A 381 19.73 -0.35 -4.40
C ALA A 381 19.63 -1.77 -3.82
N GLU A 382 19.29 -2.76 -4.66
CA GLU A 382 19.27 -4.18 -4.26
C GLU A 382 20.67 -4.66 -3.87
N ALA A 383 21.71 -4.30 -4.63
CA ALA A 383 23.09 -4.66 -4.30
C ALA A 383 23.54 -4.06 -2.95
N ILE A 384 23.19 -2.80 -2.69
CA ILE A 384 23.46 -2.13 -1.41
C ILE A 384 22.74 -2.86 -0.27
N LYS A 385 21.44 -3.15 -0.42
CA LYS A 385 20.65 -3.85 0.61
C LYS A 385 21.23 -5.24 0.93
N VAL A 386 21.60 -6.01 -0.10
CA VAL A 386 22.24 -7.33 0.09
C VAL A 386 23.58 -7.19 0.81
N GLN A 387 24.36 -6.14 0.52
CA GLN A 387 25.62 -5.87 1.20
C GLN A 387 25.41 -5.50 2.67
N GLU A 388 24.39 -4.70 2.98
CA GLU A 388 24.00 -4.34 4.35
C GLU A 388 23.53 -5.56 5.14
N GLU A 389 22.69 -6.41 4.55
CA GLU A 389 22.22 -7.65 5.17
C GLU A 389 23.38 -8.62 5.46
N LYS A 390 24.31 -8.78 4.51
CA LYS A 390 25.54 -9.56 4.71
C LYS A 390 26.39 -8.99 5.84
N ARG A 391 26.58 -7.66 5.88
CA ARG A 391 27.34 -6.99 6.94
C ARG A 391 26.67 -7.17 8.31
N ALA A 392 25.36 -7.02 8.39
CA ALA A 392 24.60 -7.22 9.63
C ALA A 392 24.67 -8.68 10.10
N HIS A 393 24.62 -9.64 9.18
CA HIS A 393 24.78 -11.06 9.51
C HIS A 393 26.19 -11.38 10.01
N GLN A 394 27.23 -10.83 9.35
CA GLN A 394 28.62 -11.01 9.75
C GLN A 394 28.89 -10.44 11.16
N ILE A 395 28.39 -9.24 11.45
CA ILE A 395 28.49 -8.62 12.79
C ILE A 395 27.83 -9.53 13.85
N LYS A 396 26.66 -10.11 13.55
CA LYS A 396 26.00 -11.05 14.47
C LYS A 396 26.84 -12.32 14.72
N ILE A 397 27.50 -12.85 13.68
CA ILE A 397 28.39 -14.00 13.81
C ILE A 397 29.59 -13.64 14.68
N GLU A 398 30.23 -12.50 14.42
CA GLU A 398 31.40 -12.02 15.17
C GLU A 398 31.06 -11.76 16.64
N GLN A 399 29.92 -11.11 16.92
CA GLN A 399 29.42 -10.93 18.28
C GLN A 399 29.14 -12.26 18.97
N GLY A 400 28.54 -13.23 18.26
CA GLY A 400 28.31 -14.57 18.80
C GLY A 400 29.61 -15.33 19.08
N GLN A 401 30.63 -15.20 18.23
CA GLN A 401 31.95 -15.79 18.45
C GLN A 401 32.68 -15.12 19.61
N GLN A 402 32.63 -13.79 19.70
CA GLN A 402 33.22 -13.04 20.80
C GLN A 402 32.59 -13.44 22.13
N GLN A 403 31.27 -13.53 22.22
CA GLN A 403 30.58 -14.00 23.42
C GLN A 403 30.97 -15.44 23.81
N LYS A 404 31.11 -16.34 22.82
CA LYS A 404 31.61 -17.71 23.08
C LYS A 404 33.03 -17.71 23.61
N ASN A 405 33.93 -16.93 23.00
CA ASN A 405 35.32 -16.83 23.44
C ASN A 405 35.44 -16.21 24.83
N GLU A 406 34.64 -15.16 25.13
CA GLU A 406 34.54 -14.57 26.45
C GLU A 406 34.04 -15.59 27.48
N LEU A 407 33.00 -16.37 27.15
CA LEU A 407 32.50 -17.42 28.03
C LEU A 407 33.54 -18.53 28.26
N GLU A 408 34.24 -18.97 27.22
CA GLU A 408 35.31 -19.97 27.36
C GLU A 408 36.48 -19.45 28.20
N THR A 409 36.89 -18.20 27.97
CA THR A 409 37.94 -17.55 28.77
C THR A 409 37.50 -17.45 30.22
N TRP A 410 36.28 -16.97 30.46
CA TRP A 410 35.69 -16.89 31.80
C TRP A 410 35.65 -18.24 32.51
N ARG A 411 35.27 -19.31 31.82
CA ARG A 411 35.24 -20.69 32.37
C ARG A 411 36.63 -21.26 32.67
N LYS A 412 37.66 -20.81 31.96
CA LYS A 412 39.06 -21.22 32.20
C LYS A 412 39.72 -20.45 33.33
N MET A 413 39.23 -19.25 33.63
CA MET A 413 39.74 -18.44 34.76
C MET A 413 39.49 -19.16 36.07
N SER A 414 40.49 -19.11 36.96
CA SER A 414 40.33 -19.59 38.33
C SER A 414 39.27 -18.75 39.07
N GLU A 415 38.74 -19.31 40.15
CA GLU A 415 37.78 -18.60 40.99
C GLU A 415 38.30 -17.27 41.55
N VAL A 416 39.61 -17.16 41.74
CA VAL A 416 40.29 -15.94 42.19
C VAL A 416 40.41 -14.94 41.03
N GLU A 417 40.78 -15.40 39.85
CA GLU A 417 40.91 -14.55 38.65
C GLU A 417 39.56 -13.94 38.24
N GLN A 418 38.48 -14.71 38.30
CA GLN A 418 37.11 -14.21 38.07
C GLN A 418 36.75 -13.13 39.08
N CYS A 419 37.10 -13.33 40.36
CA CYS A 419 36.88 -12.34 41.42
C CYS A 419 37.68 -11.05 41.18
N VAL A 420 38.95 -11.15 40.77
CA VAL A 420 39.75 -9.97 40.39
C VAL A 420 39.10 -9.20 39.24
N ALA A 421 38.63 -9.90 38.19
CA ALA A 421 37.96 -9.26 37.05
C ALA A 421 36.63 -8.58 37.43
N ILE A 422 35.85 -9.17 38.35
CA ILE A 422 34.63 -8.56 38.91
C ILE A 422 34.96 -7.29 39.71
N ILE A 423 35.99 -7.34 40.56
CA ILE A 423 36.42 -6.21 41.39
C ILE A 423 36.89 -5.05 40.51
N ARG A 424 37.67 -5.32 39.46
CA ARG A 424 38.16 -4.31 38.51
C ARG A 424 37.08 -3.81 37.53
N GLY A 425 36.04 -4.61 37.29
CA GLY A 425 34.98 -4.27 36.35
C GLY A 425 35.40 -4.43 34.89
N ASP A 426 36.20 -5.46 34.61
CA ASP A 426 36.68 -5.79 33.27
C ASP A 426 35.51 -6.09 32.32
N SER A 427 35.72 -5.91 31.01
CA SER A 427 34.68 -6.14 29.99
C SER A 427 34.08 -7.54 30.06
N ILE A 428 34.93 -8.55 30.31
CA ILE A 428 34.51 -9.95 30.45
C ILE A 428 33.62 -10.17 31.69
N ALA A 429 33.93 -9.53 32.82
CA ALA A 429 33.14 -9.62 34.04
C ALA A 429 31.81 -8.86 33.91
N LYS A 430 31.81 -7.72 33.21
CA LYS A 430 30.57 -6.99 32.87
C LYS A 430 29.64 -7.80 31.96
N SER A 431 30.20 -8.66 31.10
CA SER A 431 29.49 -9.56 30.20
C SER A 431 28.95 -10.80 30.93
N GLN A 432 29.79 -11.46 31.75
CA GLN A 432 29.50 -12.78 32.32
C GLN A 432 28.99 -12.77 33.77
N ALA A 433 29.23 -11.69 34.52
CA ALA A 433 28.86 -11.54 35.94
C ALA A 433 28.12 -10.20 36.18
N ALA A 434 27.33 -9.76 35.19
CA ALA A 434 26.56 -8.53 35.26
C ALA A 434 25.65 -8.50 36.51
N GLY A 435 25.75 -7.43 37.30
CA GLY A 435 24.91 -7.21 38.49
C GLY A 435 25.41 -7.88 39.78
N GLN A 436 26.54 -8.58 39.76
CA GLN A 436 27.17 -9.07 41.00
C GLN A 436 27.85 -7.92 41.75
N ASP A 437 27.55 -7.79 43.04
CA ASP A 437 28.26 -6.84 43.91
C ASP A 437 29.67 -7.37 44.22
N PRO A 438 30.75 -6.65 43.86
CA PRO A 438 32.11 -7.16 44.04
C PRO A 438 32.49 -7.38 45.51
N ASP A 439 31.98 -6.55 46.41
CA ASP A 439 32.31 -6.59 47.84
C ASP A 439 31.60 -7.78 48.53
N ALA A 440 30.38 -8.13 48.11
CA ALA A 440 29.65 -9.29 48.61
C ALA A 440 30.14 -10.61 48.01
N THR A 441 30.47 -10.62 46.71
CA THR A 441 30.78 -11.85 45.96
C THR A 441 32.22 -12.31 46.16
N CYS A 442 33.17 -11.37 46.23
CA CYS A 442 34.60 -11.71 46.15
C CYS A 442 35.34 -11.62 47.50
N TRP A 443 34.79 -10.92 48.50
CA TRP A 443 35.49 -10.63 49.76
C TRP A 443 35.82 -11.89 50.58
N GLY A 444 34.90 -12.85 50.65
CA GLY A 444 35.11 -14.10 51.41
C GLY A 444 36.25 -14.95 50.88
N LYS A 445 36.58 -14.83 49.58
CA LYS A 445 37.63 -15.64 48.94
C LYS A 445 39.04 -15.24 49.34
N ILE A 446 39.22 -14.04 49.91
CA ILE A 446 40.51 -13.61 50.47
C ILE A 446 40.97 -14.54 51.59
N GLU A 447 40.05 -15.16 52.33
CA GLU A 447 40.43 -15.99 53.49
C GLU A 447 40.81 -17.41 53.10
N THR A 448 40.36 -17.87 51.94
CA THR A 448 40.53 -19.25 51.45
C THR A 448 41.57 -19.38 50.33
N ALA A 449 42.04 -18.25 49.78
CA ALA A 449 43.00 -18.22 48.68
C ALA A 449 44.46 -18.41 49.16
N SER A 450 45.35 -18.82 48.24
CA SER A 450 46.79 -18.94 48.53
C SER A 450 47.45 -17.58 48.80
N GLN A 451 48.64 -17.54 49.40
CA GLN A 451 49.31 -16.28 49.78
C GLN A 451 49.54 -15.31 48.59
N GLU A 452 49.79 -15.85 47.40
CA GLU A 452 49.99 -15.04 46.18
C GLU A 452 48.66 -14.49 45.64
N GLU A 453 47.62 -15.32 45.63
CA GLU A 453 46.25 -14.96 45.23
C GLU A 453 45.61 -13.94 46.20
N GLN A 454 45.89 -14.05 47.50
CA GLN A 454 45.48 -13.08 48.51
C GLN A 454 46.03 -11.69 48.21
N LYS A 455 47.30 -11.60 47.81
CA LYS A 455 47.92 -10.33 47.41
C LYS A 455 47.24 -9.77 46.16
N ASN A 456 46.93 -10.59 45.16
CA ASN A 456 46.24 -10.16 43.94
C ASN A 456 44.82 -9.63 44.22
N LEU A 457 44.03 -10.33 45.05
CA LEU A 457 42.69 -9.87 45.45
C LEU A 457 42.77 -8.59 46.29
N ALA A 458 43.69 -8.54 47.26
CA ALA A 458 43.90 -7.37 48.12
C ALA A 458 44.29 -6.13 47.29
N GLN A 459 45.15 -6.31 46.29
CA GLN A 459 45.54 -5.26 45.35
C GLN A 459 44.34 -4.77 44.51
N ALA A 460 43.53 -5.68 43.97
CA ALA A 460 42.34 -5.31 43.20
C ALA A 460 41.30 -4.53 44.04
N PHE A 461 41.05 -4.95 45.28
CA PHE A 461 40.16 -4.23 46.19
C PHE A 461 40.72 -2.86 46.57
N LYS A 462 42.04 -2.76 46.79
CA LYS A 462 42.71 -1.47 47.03
C LYS A 462 42.49 -0.53 45.85
N GLU A 463 42.75 -0.97 44.62
CA GLU A 463 42.55 -0.17 43.40
C GLU A 463 41.10 0.33 43.29
N ARG A 464 40.12 -0.52 43.60
CA ARG A 464 38.70 -0.15 43.57
C ARG A 464 38.35 0.86 44.67
N TRP A 465 38.74 0.59 45.91
CA TRP A 465 38.30 1.38 47.06
C TRP A 465 39.07 2.68 47.25
N ILE A 466 40.34 2.77 46.82
CA ILE A 466 41.17 3.97 47.00
C ILE A 466 40.57 5.20 46.31
N THR A 467 39.79 4.99 45.26
CA THR A 467 39.10 6.05 44.51
C THR A 467 37.85 6.58 45.24
N ASP A 468 37.35 5.88 46.25
CA ASP A 468 36.18 6.24 47.06
C ASP A 468 36.60 6.50 48.51
N GLN A 469 36.60 7.78 48.92
CA GLN A 469 37.04 8.17 50.26
C GLN A 469 36.17 7.55 51.37
N GLN A 470 34.89 7.24 51.08
CA GLN A 470 33.98 6.58 52.02
C GLN A 470 34.24 5.08 52.16
N LYS A 471 35.09 4.49 51.31
CA LYS A 471 35.48 3.06 51.37
C LYS A 471 36.92 2.81 51.79
N TRP A 472 37.81 3.79 51.71
CA TRP A 472 39.24 3.64 52.04
C TRP A 472 39.77 4.49 53.21
N SER A 473 39.11 5.59 53.59
CA SER A 473 39.63 6.52 54.63
C SER A 473 39.10 6.20 56.04
N LYS A 474 40.00 6.09 57.03
CA LYS A 474 39.66 5.78 58.44
C LYS A 474 38.59 6.69 59.05
N LYS A 475 38.62 7.98 58.71
CA LYS A 475 37.73 8.99 59.28
C LYS A 475 36.34 9.01 58.63
N GLN A 476 36.16 8.36 57.48
CA GLN A 476 34.97 8.48 56.66
C GLN A 476 34.28 7.14 56.35
N CYS A 477 35.01 6.02 56.36
CA CYS A 477 34.41 4.70 56.16
C CYS A 477 33.83 4.11 57.46
N SER A 478 32.84 3.22 57.33
CA SER A 478 32.24 2.54 58.48
C SER A 478 33.27 1.67 59.22
N LYS A 479 33.06 1.42 60.52
CA LYS A 479 33.96 0.57 61.34
C LYS A 479 34.21 -0.81 60.69
N LYS A 480 33.15 -1.45 60.18
CA LYS A 480 33.22 -2.74 59.47
C LYS A 480 34.02 -2.64 58.17
N GLN A 481 33.89 -1.55 57.42
CA GLN A 481 34.66 -1.34 56.19
C GLN A 481 36.14 -1.03 56.48
N TRP A 482 36.42 -0.29 57.56
CA TRP A 482 37.79 -0.01 57.98
C TRP A 482 38.54 -1.28 58.39
N GLU A 483 37.88 -2.22 59.08
CA GLU A 483 38.44 -3.55 59.40
C GLU A 483 38.86 -4.31 58.12
N LYS A 484 38.05 -4.24 57.06
CA LYS A 484 38.39 -4.79 55.73
C LYS A 484 39.61 -4.12 55.11
N VAL A 485 39.70 -2.79 55.16
CA VAL A 485 40.86 -2.02 54.65
C VAL A 485 42.14 -2.37 55.40
N GLN A 486 42.08 -2.52 56.73
CA GLN A 486 43.22 -2.94 57.55
C GLN A 486 43.71 -4.34 57.16
N LYS A 487 42.78 -5.27 56.87
CA LYS A 487 43.12 -6.60 56.39
C LYS A 487 43.84 -6.57 55.04
N ILE A 488 43.37 -5.76 54.09
CA ILE A 488 44.07 -5.54 52.80
C ILE A 488 45.49 -5.01 53.03
N LYS A 489 45.64 -3.97 53.86
CA LYS A 489 46.96 -3.38 54.14
C LYS A 489 47.92 -4.38 54.76
N THR A 490 47.43 -5.23 55.66
CA THR A 490 48.23 -6.31 56.26
C THR A 490 48.70 -7.32 55.22
N ILE A 491 47.80 -7.75 54.32
CA ILE A 491 48.13 -8.71 53.24
C ILE A 491 49.15 -8.11 52.24
N LEU A 492 49.07 -6.81 51.97
CA LEU A 492 49.99 -6.10 51.08
C LEU A 492 51.31 -5.68 51.76
N GLY A 493 51.47 -5.89 53.07
CA GLY A 493 52.67 -5.48 53.82
C GLY A 493 52.76 -3.97 54.06
N GLU A 494 51.62 -3.27 54.05
CA GLU A 494 51.47 -1.82 54.26
C GLU A 494 50.90 -1.47 55.65
N ALA A 495 50.91 -2.44 56.58
CA ALA A 495 50.36 -2.31 57.93
C ALA A 495 51.19 -1.38 58.82
#